data_AF-A0A069IHS4-F1
#
_entry.id   AF-A0A069IHS4-F1
#
_cell.length_a   1.000
_cell.length_b   1.000
_cell.length_c   1.000
_cell.angle_alpha   90.00
_cell.angle_beta   90.00
_cell.angle_gamma   90.00
#
_symmetry.space_group_name_H-M   'P 1'
#
loop_
_entity.id
_entity.type
_entity.pdbx_description
1 polymer ?
#
loop_
_entity_poly.entity_id
_entity_poly.type
_entity_poly.pdbx_seq_one_letter_code
_entity_poly.pdbx_strand_id
1 'polypeptide(L)' 'MDPTVVISTFERIANDETVELSVDDAVAGLAALLASETFSDAARALLEKVGATLYRVSLDGHQD' A
#
# COMPACT_ATOMS: atom_id res chain seq x y z
N MET A 1 -6.41 15.66 -7.22
CA MET A 1 -5.14 15.95 -6.54
C MET A 1 -4.02 15.62 -7.50
N ASP A 2 -2.99 16.45 -7.61
CA ASP A 2 -1.89 16.23 -8.56
C ASP A 2 -1.06 15.00 -8.14
N PRO A 3 -0.67 14.10 -9.06
CA PRO A 3 0.13 12.90 -8.74
C PRO A 3 1.43 13.23 -7.99
N THR A 4 2.07 14.36 -8.30
CA THR A 4 3.30 14.81 -7.65
C THR A 4 3.07 15.10 -6.18
N VAL A 5 1.94 15.72 -5.83
CA VAL A 5 1.58 16.02 -4.44
C VAL A 5 1.32 14.73 -3.66
N VAL A 6 0.71 13.73 -4.30
CA VAL A 6 0.50 12.40 -3.70
C VAL A 6 1.84 11.71 -3.44
N ILE A 7 2.76 11.74 -4.42
CA ILE A 7 4.12 11.18 -4.27
C ILE A 7 4.88 11.86 -3.13
N SER A 8 4.89 13.20 -3.07
CA SER A 8 5.56 13.91 -1.97
C SER A 8 4.94 13.60 -0.59
N THR A 9 3.65 13.24 -0.55
CA THR A 9 3.02 12.76 0.68
C THR A 9 3.55 11.39 1.08
N PHE A 10 3.71 10.47 0.12
CA PHE A 10 4.31 9.15 0.36
C PHE A 10 5.75 9.28 0.84
N GLU A 11 6.56 10.11 0.18
CA GLU A 11 7.95 10.37 0.57
C GLU A 11 8.04 10.90 2.00
N ARG A 12 7.18 11.87 2.36
CA ARG A 12 7.15 12.42 3.71
C ARG A 12 6.83 11.35 4.76
N ILE A 13 5.82 10.51 4.52
CA ILE A 13 5.43 9.46 5.47
C ILE A 13 6.52 8.40 5.58
N ALA A 14 7.12 8.01 4.45
CA ALA A 14 8.17 6.99 4.42
C ALA A 14 9.46 7.40 5.16
N ASN A 15 9.73 8.71 5.26
CA ASN A 15 10.89 9.24 5.98
C ASN A 15 10.54 9.70 7.41
N ASP A 16 9.31 9.52 7.85
CA ASP A 16 8.89 9.86 9.21
C ASP A 16 9.18 8.68 10.15
N GLU A 17 10.27 8.76 10.90
CA GLU A 17 10.67 7.73 11.87
C GLU A 17 9.69 7.56 13.03
N THR A 18 8.73 8.48 13.20
CA THR A 18 7.68 8.35 14.22
C THR A 18 6.50 7.48 13.77
N VAL A 19 6.45 7.15 12.48
CA VAL A 19 5.41 6.33 11.89
C VAL A 19 5.92 4.91 11.70
N GLU A 20 5.28 3.95 12.35
CA GLU A 20 5.53 2.53 12.10
C GLU A 20 4.89 2.11 10.78
N LEU A 21 5.71 1.62 9.84
CA LEU A 21 5.29 1.19 8.51
C LEU A 21 5.47 -0.32 8.35
N SER A 22 4.52 -1.07 8.91
CA SER A 22 4.44 -2.53 8.76
C SER A 22 3.85 -2.91 7.40
N VAL A 23 4.59 -3.74 6.64
CA VAL A 23 4.12 -4.23 5.32
C VAL A 23 2.89 -5.14 5.49
N ASP A 24 2.87 -5.96 6.54
CA ASP A 24 1.75 -6.88 6.78
C ASP A 24 0.48 -6.12 7.15
N ASP A 25 0.58 -5.08 7.98
CA ASP A 25 -0.56 -4.22 8.33
C ASP A 25 -1.05 -3.44 7.11
N ALA A 26 -0.15 -2.97 6.26
CA ALA A 26 -0.50 -2.29 5.01
C ALA A 26 -1.27 -3.22 4.05
N VAL A 27 -0.84 -4.49 3.91
CA VAL A 27 -1.55 -5.50 3.10
C VAL A 27 -2.92 -5.80 3.69
N ALA A 28 -3.02 -6.01 5.01
CA ALA A 28 -4.28 -6.29 5.68
C ALA A 28 -5.28 -5.12 5.55
N GLY A 29 -4.82 -3.89 5.77
CA GLY A 29 -5.63 -2.68 5.61
C GLY A 29 -6.14 -2.49 4.19
N LEU A 30 -5.30 -2.72 3.18
CA LEU A 30 -5.69 -2.64 1.78
C LEU A 30 -6.72 -3.72 1.39
N ALA A 31 -6.53 -4.96 1.87
CA ALA A 31 -7.48 -6.03 1.64
C ALA A 31 -8.86 -5.74 2.25
N ALA A 32 -8.88 -5.21 3.48
CA ALA A 32 -10.11 -4.78 4.14
C ALA A 32 -10.82 -3.66 3.34
N LEU A 33 -10.07 -2.66 2.88
CA LEU A 33 -10.61 -1.57 2.06
C LEU A 33 -11.24 -2.08 0.75
N LEU A 34 -10.54 -2.97 0.04
CA LEU A 34 -11.03 -3.60 -1.20
C LEU A 34 -12.28 -4.49 -0.99
N ALA A 35 -12.48 -4.99 0.22
CA ALA A 35 -13.65 -5.78 0.60
C ALA A 35 -14.83 -4.90 1.04
N SER A 36 -14.56 -3.72 1.63
CA SER A 36 -15.61 -2.84 2.16
C SER A 36 -16.12 -1.81 1.15
N GLU A 37 -15.27 -1.35 0.23
CA GLU A 37 -15.61 -0.26 -0.69
C GLU A 37 -15.77 -0.71 -2.14
N THR A 38 -16.66 0.00 -2.85
CA THR A 38 -16.88 -0.20 -4.28
C THR A 38 -15.98 0.72 -5.07
N PHE A 39 -14.95 0.15 -5.70
CA PHE A 39 -14.07 0.84 -6.64
C PHE A 39 -14.52 0.60 -8.08
N SER A 40 -14.12 1.47 -9.00
CA SER A 40 -14.18 1.13 -10.42
C SER A 40 -13.24 -0.03 -10.73
N ASP A 41 -13.55 -0.83 -11.76
CA ASP A 41 -12.74 -2.01 -12.12
C ASP A 41 -11.26 -1.64 -12.35
N ALA A 42 -11.00 -0.51 -13.00
CA ALA A 42 -9.65 -0.02 -13.24
C ALA A 42 -8.91 0.35 -11.95
N ALA A 43 -9.58 1.00 -11.01
CA ALA A 43 -9.00 1.35 -9.72
C ALA A 43 -8.76 0.10 -8.87
N ARG A 44 -9.72 -0.82 -8.85
CA ARG A 44 -9.62 -2.10 -8.15
C ARG A 44 -8.42 -2.91 -8.63
N ALA A 45 -8.27 -3.08 -9.94
CA ALA A 45 -7.14 -3.81 -10.53
C ALA A 45 -5.77 -3.20 -10.19
N LEU A 46 -5.69 -1.87 -10.15
CA LEU A 46 -4.46 -1.17 -9.75
C LEU A 46 -4.14 -1.42 -8.27
N LEU A 47 -5.13 -1.28 -7.39
CA LEU A 47 -4.97 -1.51 -5.95
C LEU A 47 -4.63 -2.97 -5.63
N GLU A 48 -5.27 -3.94 -6.30
CA GLU A 48 -4.93 -5.36 -6.17
C GLU A 48 -3.47 -5.63 -6.57
N LYS A 49 -2.98 -4.99 -7.63
CA LYS A 49 -1.57 -5.09 -8.04
C LYS A 49 -0.62 -4.47 -7.01
N VAL A 50 -1.00 -3.35 -6.38
CA VAL A 50 -0.22 -2.76 -5.28
C VAL A 50 -0.17 -3.72 -4.10
N GLY A 51 -1.31 -4.28 -3.67
CA GLY A 51 -1.36 -5.27 -2.59
C GLY A 51 -0.50 -6.50 -2.86
N ALA A 52 -0.57 -7.06 -4.07
CA ALA A 52 0.28 -8.19 -4.47
C ALA A 52 1.78 -7.84 -4.47
N THR A 53 2.13 -6.60 -4.85
CA THR A 53 3.53 -6.13 -4.84
C THR A 53 4.04 -6.01 -3.39
N LEU A 54 3.25 -5.43 -2.49
CA LEU A 54 3.59 -5.32 -1.06
C LEU A 54 3.73 -6.70 -0.41
N TYR A 55 2.79 -7.61 -0.70
CA TYR A 55 2.83 -8.96 -0.16
C TYR A 55 4.10 -9.71 -0.59
N ARG A 56 4.52 -9.57 -1.86
CA ARG A 56 5.78 -10.16 -2.33
C ARG A 56 6.99 -9.59 -1.59
N VAL A 57 7.04 -8.28 -1.36
CA VAL A 57 8.13 -7.65 -0.58
C VAL A 57 8.15 -8.17 0.85
N SER A 58 6.99 -8.37 1.49
CA SER A 58 6.92 -9.00 2.81
C SER A 58 7.52 -10.40 2.78
N LEU A 59 7.13 -11.25 1.82
CA LEU A 59 7.67 -12.61 1.70
C LEU A 59 9.19 -12.65 1.48
N ASP A 60 9.71 -11.77 0.61
CA ASP A 60 11.15 -11.69 0.31
C ASP A 60 11.94 -11.22 1.54
N GLY A 61 11.37 -10.34 2.38
CA GLY A 61 11.99 -9.86 3.62
C GLY A 61 12.02 -10.87 4.77
N HIS A 62 11.32 -12.00 4.65
CA HIS A 62 11.32 -13.10 5.63
C HIS A 62 12.32 -14.22 5.30
N GLN A 63 13.14 -14.06 4.25
CA GLN A 63 14.11 -15.07 3.80
C GLN A 63 15.50 -14.98 4.48
N ASP A 64 15.69 -14.11 5.47
CA ASP A 64 16.96 -13.98 6.23
C ASP A 64 16.97 -14.80 7.53
#